data_AF-A0A960G2V4-F1
#
_entry.id   AF-A0A960G2V4-F1
#
_cell.length_a   1.000
_cell.length_b   1.000
_cell.length_c   1.000
_cell.angle_alpha   90.00
_cell.angle_beta   90.00
_cell.angle_gamma   90.00
#
_symmetry.space_group_name_H-M   'P 1'
#
loop_
_entity.id
_entity.type
_entity.pdbx_description
1 polymer ?
#
loop_
_entity_poly.entity_id
_entity_poly.type
_entity_poly.pdbx_seq_one_letter_code
_entity_poly.pdbx_strand_id
1 'polypeptide(L)'
;MSDEPDTTPEDADAAAARHQEEGARRLAAQLARQWSQLRAERRQERVEPIPTGPSNFTPAQVPWGVDLAAAWSWRFLVISAAGLAIAWTLGHFAVITMPLVISLLIAALAAPLVRWMHHLGIPRSVSSLLVVIGGILLVASLLTFAGQQVANGAADLANQVVKGLDEIKLWLKDGPLHASDSQINGYIDQAQLRLQDYADGGQLLTRATEFGTALTHVLAGFFIVLFSTYFFLADGDRIWAWAVRLAPRAARERVDSSGRVAWVSLTQFVRATVIVALTDAAGVMLVASLLRVPFVLAIGVLVFLGAFVPMVGATVAGTVAVLVALVDQGPYAAIFMLLGVIAVQQFEGHVLQPFLMGRFVSIHPLGIIVAIGTGVLIAGVAGALVAVPFAAALNAVVQHLADAASPAEESDGAVGDEVSQRPPELTADFDPEDPRD
;
A
#
# COMPACT_ATOMS: atom_id res chain seq x y z
N MET A 1 62.95 -99.42 26.65
CA MET A 1 63.32 -98.00 26.46
C MET A 1 64.01 -97.93 25.12
N SER A 2 63.34 -97.51 24.04
CA SER A 2 62.54 -96.29 23.93
C SER A 2 61.37 -96.45 22.95
N ASP A 3 60.29 -95.74 23.23
CA ASP A 3 58.96 -95.77 22.61
C ASP A 3 58.93 -95.64 21.07
N GLU A 4 58.17 -96.54 20.45
CA GLU A 4 57.68 -96.45 19.08
C GLU A 4 56.29 -95.78 19.15
N PRO A 5 56.02 -94.68 18.41
CA PRO A 5 54.71 -94.03 18.49
C PRO A 5 53.69 -94.85 17.68
N ASP A 6 52.74 -95.43 18.38
CA ASP A 6 51.52 -96.05 17.84
C ASP A 6 50.63 -94.95 17.22
N THR A 7 50.75 -94.74 15.90
CA THR A 7 49.89 -93.83 15.16
C THR A 7 48.55 -94.51 14.91
N THR A 8 47.54 -94.09 15.67
CA THR A 8 46.18 -94.61 15.52
C THR A 8 45.57 -94.22 14.17
N PRO A 9 44.62 -95.01 13.62
CA PRO A 9 43.98 -94.72 12.33
C PRO A 9 43.33 -93.33 12.24
N GLU A 10 42.95 -92.76 13.38
CA GLU A 10 42.32 -91.45 13.52
C GLU A 10 43.29 -90.28 13.24
N ASP A 11 44.59 -90.46 13.55
CA ASP A 11 45.63 -89.45 13.30
C ASP A 11 46.01 -89.37 11.81
N ALA A 12 45.90 -90.48 11.07
CA ALA A 12 46.16 -90.53 9.62
C ALA A 12 45.06 -89.80 8.82
N ASP A 13 43.79 -89.98 9.19
CA ASP A 13 42.66 -89.27 8.58
C ASP A 13 42.68 -87.77 8.92
N ALA A 14 43.06 -87.40 10.15
CA ALA A 14 43.23 -86.01 10.54
C ALA A 14 44.38 -85.32 9.77
N ALA A 15 45.47 -86.03 9.46
CA ALA A 15 46.56 -85.51 8.64
C ALA A 15 46.15 -85.36 7.16
N ALA A 16 45.39 -86.32 6.62
CA ALA A 16 44.84 -86.26 5.25
C ALA A 16 43.85 -85.08 5.08
N ALA A 17 42.98 -84.85 6.07
CA ALA A 17 42.05 -83.73 6.08
C ALA A 17 42.79 -82.37 6.11
N ARG A 18 43.86 -82.23 6.91
CA ARG A 18 44.70 -81.01 6.93
C ARG A 18 45.39 -80.76 5.58
N HIS A 19 45.90 -81.80 4.93
CA HIS A 19 46.50 -81.67 3.59
C HIS A 19 45.48 -81.26 2.53
N GLN A 20 44.24 -81.76 2.62
CA GLN A 20 43.15 -81.38 1.71
C GLN A 20 42.72 -79.93 1.94
N GLU A 21 42.66 -79.48 3.20
CA GLU A 21 42.33 -78.10 3.57
C GLU A 21 43.43 -77.11 3.14
N GLU A 22 44.70 -77.48 3.30
CA GLU A 22 45.83 -76.70 2.79
C GLU A 22 45.82 -76.60 1.26
N GLY A 23 45.50 -77.71 0.56
CA GLY A 23 45.32 -77.72 -0.89
C GLY A 23 44.21 -76.77 -1.35
N ALA A 24 43.05 -76.79 -0.67
CA ALA A 24 41.94 -75.89 -0.94
C ALA A 24 42.30 -74.42 -0.70
N ARG A 25 43.03 -74.11 0.39
CA ARG A 25 43.51 -72.75 0.68
C ARG A 25 44.50 -72.24 -0.36
N ARG A 26 45.40 -73.10 -0.86
CA ARG A 26 46.35 -72.75 -1.93
C ARG A 26 45.64 -72.45 -3.26
N LEU A 27 44.65 -73.27 -3.62
CA LEU A 27 43.80 -73.06 -4.81
C LEU A 27 43.00 -71.75 -4.70
N ALA A 28 42.37 -71.50 -3.55
CA ALA A 28 41.65 -70.25 -3.30
C ALA A 28 42.57 -69.02 -3.40
N ALA A 29 43.80 -69.10 -2.88
CA ALA A 29 44.79 -68.03 -2.99
C ALA A 29 45.31 -67.82 -4.42
N GLN A 30 45.38 -68.87 -5.24
CA GLN A 30 45.72 -68.76 -6.67
C GLN A 30 44.59 -68.10 -7.45
N LEU A 31 43.34 -68.54 -7.25
CA LEU A 31 42.17 -67.95 -7.88
C LEU A 31 42.03 -66.47 -7.50
N ALA A 32 42.15 -66.13 -6.22
CA ALA A 32 42.08 -64.74 -5.76
C ALA A 32 43.11 -63.84 -6.46
N ARG A 33 44.33 -64.34 -6.66
CA ARG A 33 45.38 -63.61 -7.41
C ARG A 33 45.03 -63.44 -8.88
N GLN A 34 44.56 -64.50 -9.54
CA GLN A 34 44.14 -64.45 -10.95
C GLN A 34 42.96 -63.48 -11.16
N TRP A 35 41.96 -63.50 -10.27
CA TRP A 35 40.84 -62.55 -10.29
C TRP A 35 41.28 -61.10 -10.07
N SER A 36 42.28 -60.87 -9.21
CA SER A 36 42.82 -59.53 -8.98
C SER A 36 43.55 -58.97 -10.21
N GLN A 37 44.27 -59.81 -10.94
CA GLN A 37 44.95 -59.45 -12.20
C GLN A 37 43.94 -59.08 -13.29
N LEU A 38 42.90 -59.90 -13.52
CA LEU A 38 41.84 -59.60 -14.49
C LEU A 38 41.08 -58.31 -14.16
N ARG A 39 40.93 -57.99 -12.86
CA ARG A 39 40.32 -56.73 -12.41
C ARG A 39 41.26 -55.54 -12.64
N ALA A 40 42.57 -55.74 -12.52
CA ALA A 40 43.57 -54.70 -12.79
C ALA A 40 43.67 -54.40 -14.30
N GLU A 41 43.65 -55.42 -15.15
CA GLU A 41 43.61 -55.28 -16.61
C GLU A 41 42.36 -54.55 -17.08
N ARG A 42 41.17 -54.92 -16.59
CA ARG A 42 39.93 -54.16 -16.87
C ARG A 42 39.94 -52.72 -16.36
N ARG A 43 40.76 -52.41 -15.34
CA ARG A 43 40.93 -51.04 -14.84
C ARG A 43 41.97 -50.26 -15.65
N GLN A 44 42.86 -50.95 -16.35
CA GLN A 44 43.83 -50.39 -17.28
C GLN A 44 43.27 -50.16 -18.69
N GLU A 45 42.20 -50.85 -19.08
CA GLU A 45 41.28 -50.40 -20.14
C GLU A 45 40.53 -49.13 -19.69
N ARG A 46 41.28 -48.06 -19.43
CA ARG A 46 40.72 -46.72 -19.44
C ARG A 46 40.29 -46.46 -20.87
N VAL A 47 38.98 -46.41 -21.08
CA VAL A 47 38.38 -45.77 -22.25
C VAL A 47 39.07 -44.41 -22.35
N GLU A 48 39.92 -44.21 -23.38
CA GLU A 48 40.52 -42.90 -23.59
C GLU A 48 39.38 -41.89 -23.67
N PRO A 49 39.40 -40.81 -22.87
CA PRO A 49 38.37 -39.80 -22.96
C PRO A 49 38.35 -39.32 -24.41
N ILE A 50 37.21 -39.47 -25.08
CA ILE A 50 37.01 -38.99 -26.45
C ILE A 50 37.50 -37.53 -26.45
N PRO A 51 38.52 -37.16 -27.25
CA PRO A 51 38.99 -35.80 -27.29
C PRO A 51 37.87 -34.93 -27.86
N THR A 52 37.09 -34.32 -26.97
CA THR A 52 36.13 -33.30 -27.34
C THR A 52 36.95 -32.09 -27.77
N GLY A 53 36.87 -31.73 -29.06
CA GLY A 53 37.43 -30.48 -29.55
C GLY A 53 36.87 -29.27 -28.78
N PRO A 54 37.51 -28.08 -28.87
CA PRO A 54 36.96 -26.88 -28.25
C PRO A 54 35.51 -26.71 -28.71
N SER A 55 34.58 -26.54 -27.77
CA SER A 55 33.17 -26.36 -28.14
C SER A 55 33.06 -25.10 -28.99
N ASN A 56 32.53 -25.22 -30.22
CA ASN A 56 32.19 -24.06 -31.05
C ASN A 56 31.09 -23.18 -30.43
N PHE A 57 30.52 -23.59 -29.30
CA PHE A 57 29.70 -22.79 -28.41
C PHE A 57 30.56 -22.01 -27.41
N THR A 58 31.58 -21.28 -27.88
CA THR A 58 32.03 -20.14 -27.09
C THR A 58 30.81 -19.22 -26.99
N PRO A 59 30.34 -18.82 -25.78
CA PRO A 59 29.39 -17.73 -25.69
C PRO A 59 29.97 -16.62 -26.57
N ALA A 60 29.22 -16.18 -27.58
CA ALA A 60 29.67 -15.05 -28.38
C ALA A 60 30.19 -14.02 -27.39
N GLN A 61 31.45 -13.59 -27.54
CA GLN A 61 32.05 -12.62 -26.62
C GLN A 61 31.39 -11.28 -26.91
N VAL A 62 30.13 -11.16 -26.50
CA VAL A 62 29.36 -9.94 -26.56
C VAL A 62 30.05 -8.99 -25.60
N PRO A 63 30.29 -7.73 -26.00
CA PRO A 63 30.86 -6.75 -25.10
C PRO A 63 30.05 -6.71 -23.80
N TRP A 64 30.72 -6.75 -22.64
CA TRP A 64 30.06 -6.84 -21.33
C TRP A 64 28.94 -5.81 -21.13
N GLY A 65 29.09 -4.60 -21.68
CA GLY A 65 28.05 -3.57 -21.62
C GLY A 65 26.75 -3.96 -22.36
N VAL A 66 26.85 -4.65 -23.49
CA VAL A 66 25.70 -5.12 -24.26
C VAL A 66 25.03 -6.30 -23.55
N ASP A 67 25.80 -7.22 -22.96
CA ASP A 67 25.26 -8.32 -22.16
C ASP A 67 24.55 -7.83 -20.89
N LEU A 68 25.15 -6.86 -20.19
CA LEU A 68 24.53 -6.24 -19.02
C LEU A 68 23.25 -5.50 -19.41
N ALA A 69 23.30 -4.69 -20.47
CA ALA A 69 22.13 -3.97 -20.97
C ALA A 69 21.03 -4.93 -21.41
N ALA A 70 21.35 -6.04 -22.09
CA ALA A 70 20.41 -7.07 -22.46
C ALA A 70 19.80 -7.75 -21.22
N ALA A 71 20.63 -8.09 -20.23
CA ALA A 71 20.20 -8.69 -18.97
C ALA A 71 19.21 -7.80 -18.21
N TRP A 72 19.48 -6.50 -18.13
CA TRP A 72 18.57 -5.52 -17.54
C TRP A 72 17.30 -5.36 -18.37
N SER A 73 17.43 -5.28 -19.70
CA SER A 73 16.31 -5.06 -20.61
C SER A 73 15.28 -6.19 -20.54
N TRP A 74 15.70 -7.46 -20.61
CA TRP A 74 14.75 -8.57 -20.55
C TRP A 74 14.11 -8.70 -19.16
N ARG A 75 14.88 -8.49 -18.08
CA ARG A 75 14.33 -8.49 -16.71
C ARG A 75 13.30 -7.38 -16.53
N PHE A 76 13.61 -6.17 -17.01
CA PHE A 76 12.71 -5.03 -16.99
C PHE A 76 11.44 -5.31 -17.79
N LEU A 77 11.55 -5.90 -18.99
CA LEU A 77 10.40 -6.30 -19.80
C LEU A 77 9.53 -7.33 -19.10
N VAL A 78 10.13 -8.37 -18.50
CA VAL A 78 9.39 -9.41 -17.77
C VAL A 78 8.69 -8.82 -16.54
N ILE A 79 9.37 -7.97 -15.77
CA ILE A 79 8.80 -7.29 -14.60
C ILE A 79 7.66 -6.36 -15.03
N SER A 80 7.85 -5.59 -16.11
CA SER A 80 6.82 -4.68 -16.64
C SER A 80 5.61 -5.45 -17.17
N ALA A 81 5.83 -6.54 -17.90
CA ALA A 81 4.76 -7.41 -18.39
C ALA A 81 3.99 -8.06 -17.23
N ALA A 82 4.68 -8.54 -16.20
CA ALA A 82 4.05 -9.07 -14.99
C ALA A 82 3.24 -7.98 -14.26
N GLY A 83 3.79 -6.77 -14.14
CA GLY A 83 3.09 -5.62 -13.55
C GLY A 83 1.83 -5.23 -14.32
N LEU A 84 1.91 -5.16 -15.66
CA LEU A 84 0.76 -4.89 -16.52
C LEU A 84 -0.29 -6.00 -16.44
N ALA A 85 0.13 -7.26 -16.40
CA ALA A 85 -0.79 -8.39 -16.24
C ALA A 85 -1.54 -8.33 -14.89
N ILE A 86 -0.84 -7.98 -13.81
CA ILE A 86 -1.46 -7.78 -12.49
C ILE A 86 -2.43 -6.59 -12.55
N ALA A 87 -2.01 -5.44 -13.08
CA ALA A 87 -2.86 -4.25 -13.18
C ALA A 87 -4.12 -4.51 -14.03
N TRP A 88 -3.97 -5.19 -15.16
CA TRP A 88 -5.08 -5.58 -16.03
C TRP A 88 -6.03 -6.54 -15.31
N THR A 89 -5.50 -7.53 -14.59
CA THR A 89 -6.32 -8.49 -13.81
C THR A 89 -7.08 -7.77 -12.69
N LEU A 90 -6.40 -6.91 -11.93
CA LEU A 90 -7.02 -6.10 -10.86
C LEU A 90 -8.09 -5.16 -11.40
N GLY A 91 -7.85 -4.56 -12.57
CA GLY A 91 -8.81 -3.71 -13.29
C GLY A 91 -10.01 -4.50 -13.83
N HIS A 92 -9.81 -5.71 -14.33
CA HIS A 92 -10.88 -6.59 -14.77
C HIS A 92 -11.85 -6.92 -13.62
N PHE A 93 -11.31 -7.12 -12.41
CA PHE A 93 -12.10 -7.34 -11.19
C PHE A 93 -12.33 -6.05 -10.37
N ALA A 94 -12.34 -4.87 -11.00
CA ALA A 94 -12.46 -3.58 -10.29
C ALA A 94 -13.69 -3.50 -9.37
N VAL A 95 -14.79 -4.18 -9.72
CA VAL A 95 -16.02 -4.28 -8.89
C VAL A 95 -15.73 -4.85 -7.49
N ILE A 96 -14.70 -5.69 -7.34
CA ILE A 96 -14.29 -6.29 -6.06
C ILE A 96 -13.01 -5.62 -5.54
N THR A 97 -12.04 -5.40 -6.41
CA THR A 97 -10.73 -4.83 -6.05
C THR A 97 -10.85 -3.43 -5.46
N MET A 98 -11.68 -2.55 -6.03
CA MET A 98 -11.81 -1.17 -5.54
C MET A 98 -12.45 -1.12 -4.15
N PRO A 99 -13.58 -1.80 -3.87
CA PRO A 99 -14.08 -1.96 -2.51
C PRO A 99 -13.06 -2.53 -1.53
N LEU A 100 -12.27 -3.53 -1.92
CA LEU A 100 -11.21 -4.08 -1.07
C LEU A 100 -10.16 -3.03 -0.74
N VAL A 101 -9.69 -2.26 -1.72
CA VAL A 101 -8.67 -1.23 -1.46
C VAL A 101 -9.24 -0.10 -0.59
N ILE A 102 -10.47 0.34 -0.86
CA ILE A 102 -11.16 1.34 -0.02
C ILE A 102 -11.30 0.81 1.42
N SER A 103 -11.68 -0.45 1.60
CA SER A 103 -11.79 -1.07 2.92
C SER A 103 -10.45 -1.17 3.64
N LEU A 104 -9.34 -1.35 2.91
CA LEU A 104 -7.99 -1.33 3.46
C LEU A 104 -7.62 0.08 3.97
N LEU A 105 -7.98 1.13 3.24
CA LEU A 105 -7.79 2.52 3.67
C LEU A 105 -8.62 2.84 4.92
N ILE A 106 -9.89 2.42 4.94
CA ILE A 106 -10.76 2.59 6.12
C ILE A 106 -10.20 1.81 7.30
N ALA A 107 -9.74 0.57 7.09
CA ALA A 107 -9.12 -0.24 8.14
C ALA A 107 -7.84 0.43 8.68
N ALA A 108 -7.00 1.01 7.82
CA ALA A 108 -5.81 1.75 8.23
C ALA A 108 -6.18 2.98 9.11
N LEU A 109 -7.23 3.72 8.74
CA LEU A 109 -7.76 4.83 9.54
C LEU A 109 -8.32 4.38 10.89
N ALA A 110 -9.08 3.30 10.90
CA ALA A 110 -9.84 2.80 12.05
C ALA A 110 -8.98 1.95 13.01
N ALA A 111 -7.83 1.45 12.58
CA ALA A 111 -6.98 0.58 13.38
C ALA A 111 -6.54 1.18 14.73
N PRO A 112 -6.16 2.47 14.86
CA PRO A 112 -5.86 3.08 16.15
C PRO A 112 -7.04 3.02 17.13
N LEU A 113 -8.27 3.21 16.63
CA LEU A 113 -9.47 3.18 17.46
C LEU A 113 -9.75 1.76 17.98
N VAL A 114 -9.62 0.74 17.12
CA VAL A 114 -9.74 -0.67 17.55
C VAL A 114 -8.65 -1.04 18.56
N ARG A 115 -7.40 -0.58 18.37
CA ARG A 115 -6.32 -0.80 19.33
C ARG A 115 -6.62 -0.16 20.68
N TRP A 116 -7.13 1.08 20.68
CA TRP A 116 -7.52 1.77 21.90
C TRP A 116 -8.63 1.03 22.66
N MET A 117 -9.68 0.58 21.96
CA MET A 117 -10.74 -0.24 22.56
C MET A 117 -10.22 -1.59 23.09
N HIS A 118 -9.27 -2.19 22.39
CA HIS A 118 -8.61 -3.41 22.84
C HIS A 118 -7.79 -3.18 24.12
N HIS A 119 -7.11 -2.04 24.25
CA HIS A 119 -6.41 -1.66 25.48
C HIS A 119 -7.36 -1.44 26.66
N LEU A 120 -8.65 -1.13 26.41
CA LEU A 120 -9.70 -1.08 27.43
C LEU A 120 -10.26 -2.47 27.81
N GLY A 121 -9.73 -3.55 27.23
CA GLY A 121 -10.11 -4.93 27.55
C GLY A 121 -11.18 -5.54 26.63
N ILE A 122 -11.62 -4.83 25.59
CA ILE A 122 -12.62 -5.34 24.63
C ILE A 122 -11.92 -6.25 23.60
N PRO A 123 -12.39 -7.49 23.36
CA PRO A 123 -11.76 -8.39 22.39
C PRO A 123 -11.77 -7.78 20.98
N ARG A 124 -10.70 -8.03 20.21
CA ARG A 124 -10.44 -7.36 18.92
C ARG A 124 -11.59 -7.49 17.91
N SER A 125 -12.27 -8.64 17.89
CA SER A 125 -13.43 -8.87 17.03
C SER A 125 -14.62 -7.97 17.38
N VAL A 126 -14.91 -7.77 18.66
CA VAL A 126 -15.98 -6.89 19.14
C VAL A 126 -15.61 -5.44 18.92
N SER A 127 -14.37 -5.04 19.20
CA SER A 127 -13.87 -3.70 18.91
C SER A 127 -14.00 -3.37 17.42
N SER A 128 -13.65 -4.31 16.53
CA SER A 128 -13.78 -4.14 15.08
C SER A 128 -15.24 -3.99 14.66
N LEU A 129 -16.15 -4.80 15.20
CA LEU A 129 -17.58 -4.70 14.93
C LEU A 129 -18.15 -3.34 15.36
N LEU A 130 -17.82 -2.91 16.59
CA LEU A 130 -18.28 -1.63 17.13
C LEU A 130 -17.76 -0.44 16.33
N VAL A 131 -16.50 -0.47 15.90
CA VAL A 131 -15.92 0.59 15.06
C VAL A 131 -16.57 0.63 13.69
N VAL A 132 -16.83 -0.52 13.08
CA VAL A 132 -17.52 -0.61 11.80
C VAL A 132 -18.96 -0.08 11.89
N ILE A 133 -19.73 -0.52 12.88
CA ILE A 133 -21.10 -0.03 13.11
C ILE A 133 -21.09 1.46 13.43
N GLY A 134 -20.19 1.91 14.31
CA GLY A 134 -20.03 3.31 14.66
C GLY A 134 -19.67 4.18 13.46
N GLY A 135 -18.80 3.69 12.57
CA GLY A 135 -18.45 4.34 11.31
C GLY A 135 -19.66 4.49 10.37
N ILE A 136 -20.47 3.42 10.20
CA ILE A 136 -21.71 3.50 9.41
C ILE A 136 -22.66 4.54 10.01
N LEU A 137 -22.89 4.49 11.32
CA LEU A 137 -23.81 5.41 12.00
C LEU A 137 -23.32 6.86 11.87
N LEU A 138 -22.01 7.10 12.00
CA LEU A 138 -21.41 8.41 11.83
C LEU A 138 -21.63 8.95 10.41
N VAL A 139 -21.27 8.17 9.38
CA VAL A 139 -21.41 8.59 7.98
C VAL A 139 -22.88 8.78 7.62
N ALA A 140 -23.76 7.86 8.00
CA ALA A 140 -25.20 7.97 7.78
C ALA A 140 -25.75 9.24 8.45
N SER A 141 -25.36 9.52 9.70
CA SER A 141 -25.80 10.72 10.41
C SER A 141 -25.32 12.00 9.73
N LEU A 142 -24.06 12.05 9.29
CA LEU A 142 -23.50 13.20 8.57
C LEU A 142 -24.21 13.43 7.22
N LEU A 143 -24.45 12.37 6.45
CA LEU A 143 -25.14 12.45 5.16
C LEU A 143 -26.61 12.83 5.31
N THR A 144 -27.33 12.25 6.27
CA THR A 144 -28.72 12.62 6.57
C THR A 144 -28.80 14.07 7.03
N PHE A 145 -27.90 14.49 7.93
CA PHE A 145 -27.85 15.87 8.40
C PHE A 145 -27.55 16.87 7.27
N ALA A 146 -26.52 16.60 6.46
CA ALA A 146 -26.18 17.44 5.31
C ALA A 146 -27.32 17.47 4.28
N GLY A 147 -27.91 16.31 3.97
CA GLY A 147 -29.03 16.20 3.04
C GLY A 147 -30.26 16.95 3.53
N GLN A 148 -30.56 16.91 4.82
CA GLN A 148 -31.68 17.65 5.40
C GLN A 148 -31.42 19.16 5.44
N GLN A 149 -30.19 19.58 5.74
CA GLN A 149 -29.78 20.98 5.65
C GLN A 149 -29.90 21.50 4.21
N VAL A 150 -29.47 20.71 3.23
CA VAL A 150 -29.60 21.06 1.81
C VAL A 150 -31.05 21.05 1.38
N ALA A 151 -31.87 20.08 1.79
CA ALA A 151 -33.29 20.03 1.41
C ALA A 151 -34.08 21.22 1.99
N ASN A 152 -33.87 21.53 3.27
CA ASN A 152 -34.47 22.70 3.91
C ASN A 152 -33.95 23.99 3.29
N GLY A 153 -32.64 24.05 3.03
CA GLY A 153 -32.00 25.22 2.45
C GLY A 153 -32.31 25.43 0.98
N ALA A 154 -32.54 24.38 0.19
CA ALA A 154 -32.83 24.47 -1.23
C ALA A 154 -34.19 25.12 -1.49
N ALA A 155 -35.18 24.90 -0.62
CA ALA A 155 -36.46 25.59 -0.70
C ALA A 155 -36.29 27.10 -0.48
N ASP A 156 -35.52 27.49 0.54
CA ASP A 156 -35.22 28.89 0.84
C ASP A 156 -34.34 29.53 -0.24
N LEU A 157 -33.34 28.81 -0.73
CA LEU A 157 -32.42 29.23 -1.79
C LEU A 157 -33.16 29.40 -3.11
N ALA A 158 -34.08 28.50 -3.48
CA ALA A 158 -34.89 28.65 -4.68
C ALA A 158 -35.74 29.93 -4.62
N ASN A 159 -36.34 30.22 -3.47
CA ASN A 159 -37.09 31.45 -3.25
C ASN A 159 -36.19 32.71 -3.32
N GLN A 160 -34.96 32.64 -2.79
CA GLN A 160 -34.00 33.73 -2.85
C GLN A 160 -33.42 33.92 -4.26
N VAL A 161 -33.16 32.86 -5.03
CA VAL A 161 -32.73 32.94 -6.43
C VAL A 161 -33.79 33.63 -7.28
N VAL A 162 -35.07 33.30 -7.09
CA VAL A 162 -36.17 33.99 -7.78
C VAL A 162 -36.16 35.49 -7.45
N LYS A 163 -36.00 35.86 -6.18
CA LYS A 163 -35.89 37.27 -5.76
C LYS A 163 -34.63 37.97 -6.31
N GLY A 164 -33.49 37.30 -6.31
CA GLY A 164 -32.23 37.84 -6.84
C GLY A 164 -32.29 38.04 -8.36
N LEU A 165 -32.98 37.16 -9.09
CA LEU A 165 -33.27 37.35 -10.51
C LEU A 165 -34.17 38.57 -10.74
N ASP A 166 -35.15 38.81 -9.86
CA ASP A 166 -35.99 40.01 -9.91
C ASP A 166 -35.19 41.29 -9.59
N GLU A 167 -34.24 41.25 -8.65
CA GLU A 167 -33.34 42.37 -8.35
C GLU A 167 -32.36 42.66 -9.50
N ILE A 168 -31.79 41.62 -10.12
CA ILE A 168 -30.94 41.75 -11.31
C ILE A 168 -31.75 42.34 -12.47
N LYS A 169 -33.00 41.92 -12.64
CA LYS A 169 -33.92 42.48 -13.63
C LYS A 169 -34.21 43.96 -13.36
N LEU A 170 -34.44 44.34 -12.11
CA LEU A 170 -34.61 45.74 -11.69
C LEU A 170 -33.33 46.56 -11.94
N TRP A 171 -32.15 46.01 -11.65
CA TRP A 171 -30.87 46.67 -11.89
C TRP A 171 -30.53 46.79 -13.38
N LEU A 172 -30.84 45.79 -14.20
CA LEU A 172 -30.69 45.88 -15.67
C LEU A 172 -31.67 46.88 -16.30
N LYS A 173 -32.84 47.06 -15.68
CA LYS A 173 -33.90 47.96 -16.13
C LYS A 173 -33.62 49.42 -15.74
N ASP A 174 -33.31 49.67 -14.47
CA ASP A 174 -33.13 51.02 -13.90
C ASP A 174 -31.66 51.46 -13.87
N GLY A 175 -30.72 50.56 -14.19
CA GLY A 175 -29.30 50.84 -14.31
C GLY A 175 -28.87 51.37 -15.68
N PRO A 176 -27.57 51.69 -15.86
CA PRO A 176 -27.05 52.44 -17.01
C PRO A 176 -27.21 51.74 -18.37
N LEU A 177 -27.59 50.46 -18.40
CA LEU A 177 -27.68 49.62 -19.60
C LEU A 177 -29.04 49.68 -20.32
N HIS A 178 -30.12 50.20 -19.70
CA HIS A 178 -31.47 50.35 -20.28
C HIS A 178 -31.91 49.20 -21.20
N ALA A 179 -31.76 47.96 -20.74
CA ALA A 179 -31.99 46.79 -21.57
C ALA A 179 -33.51 46.53 -21.77
N SER A 180 -33.92 46.17 -23.00
CA SER A 180 -35.35 46.08 -23.37
C SER A 180 -36.08 44.87 -22.74
N ASP A 181 -37.30 45.09 -22.25
CA ASP A 181 -38.14 44.12 -21.51
C ASP A 181 -38.31 42.74 -22.17
N SER A 182 -38.29 42.64 -23.50
CA SER A 182 -38.65 41.41 -24.21
C SER A 182 -37.54 40.35 -24.24
N GLN A 183 -36.27 40.75 -24.19
CA GLN A 183 -35.15 39.80 -24.18
C GLN A 183 -34.87 39.27 -22.77
N ILE A 184 -34.98 40.12 -21.74
CA ILE A 184 -34.71 39.74 -20.35
C ILE A 184 -35.78 38.80 -19.80
N ASN A 185 -37.06 39.10 -20.03
CA ASN A 185 -38.16 38.23 -19.56
C ASN A 185 -38.07 36.83 -20.17
N GLY A 186 -37.74 36.71 -21.46
CA GLY A 186 -37.61 35.41 -22.12
C GLY A 186 -36.51 34.51 -21.53
N TYR A 187 -35.38 35.08 -21.09
CA TYR A 187 -34.31 34.31 -20.44
C TYR A 187 -34.62 33.97 -18.98
N ILE A 188 -35.26 34.88 -18.25
CA ILE A 188 -35.65 34.66 -16.85
C ILE A 188 -36.78 33.63 -16.75
N ASP A 189 -37.80 33.73 -17.61
CA ASP A 189 -38.92 32.78 -17.65
C ASP A 189 -38.43 31.37 -18.02
N GLN A 190 -37.48 31.25 -18.96
CA GLN A 190 -36.83 29.98 -19.27
C GLN A 190 -35.99 29.43 -18.11
N ALA A 191 -35.32 30.29 -17.35
CA ALA A 191 -34.56 29.87 -16.17
C ALA A 191 -35.51 29.39 -15.05
N GLN A 192 -36.62 30.10 -14.81
CA GLN A 192 -37.64 29.72 -13.83
C GLN A 192 -38.35 28.40 -14.22
N LEU A 193 -38.71 28.22 -15.49
CA LEU A 193 -39.30 26.97 -15.99
C LEU A 193 -38.36 25.78 -15.82
N ARG A 194 -37.07 25.94 -16.13
CA ARG A 194 -36.08 24.87 -15.90
C ARG A 194 -35.90 24.55 -14.41
N LEU A 195 -35.95 25.55 -13.54
CA LEU A 195 -35.89 25.33 -12.08
C LEU A 195 -37.13 24.59 -11.56
N GLN A 196 -38.32 24.92 -12.08
CA GLN A 196 -39.57 24.21 -11.74
C GLN A 196 -39.59 22.78 -12.27
N ASP A 197 -39.14 22.54 -13.51
CA ASP A 197 -39.01 21.18 -14.07
C ASP A 197 -38.02 20.31 -13.28
N TYR A 198 -36.95 20.91 -12.73
CA TYR A 198 -36.02 20.22 -11.82
C TYR A 198 -36.64 19.92 -10.44
N ALA A 199 -37.55 20.76 -9.97
CA ALA A 199 -38.23 20.60 -8.68
C ALA A 199 -39.39 19.58 -8.75
N ASP A 200 -40.12 19.52 -9.86
CA ASP A 200 -41.31 18.68 -10.02
C ASP A 200 -41.02 17.21 -10.38
N GLY A 201 -39.76 16.80 -10.51
CA GLY A 201 -39.36 15.38 -10.46
C GLY A 201 -39.86 14.50 -11.63
N GLY A 202 -40.43 15.08 -12.69
CA GLY A 202 -41.09 14.33 -13.79
C GLY A 202 -40.18 13.38 -14.60
N GLN A 203 -38.86 13.51 -14.49
CA GLN A 203 -37.89 12.61 -15.13
C GLN A 203 -37.44 11.42 -14.25
N LEU A 204 -37.99 11.24 -13.03
CA LEU A 204 -37.58 10.15 -12.14
C LEU A 204 -37.92 8.75 -12.68
N LEU A 205 -39.00 8.60 -13.44
CA LEU A 205 -39.53 7.28 -13.80
C LEU A 205 -38.69 6.54 -14.85
N THR A 206 -38.13 7.26 -15.83
CA THR A 206 -37.20 6.68 -16.84
C THR A 206 -35.80 6.46 -16.26
N ARG A 207 -35.41 7.24 -15.24
CA ARG A 207 -34.15 7.04 -14.50
C ARG A 207 -34.20 5.84 -13.57
N ALA A 208 -35.38 5.41 -13.11
CA ALA A 208 -35.54 4.33 -12.13
C ALA A 208 -34.90 2.99 -12.55
N THR A 209 -34.94 2.63 -13.83
CA THR A 209 -34.34 1.37 -14.34
C THR A 209 -32.81 1.40 -14.40
N GLU A 210 -32.20 2.54 -14.77
CA GLU A 210 -30.74 2.72 -14.73
C GLU A 210 -30.22 2.87 -13.29
N PHE A 211 -31.03 3.49 -12.42
CA PHE A 211 -30.75 3.54 -10.99
C PHE A 211 -30.81 2.15 -10.32
N GLY A 212 -31.69 1.25 -10.76
CA GLY A 212 -31.80 -0.09 -10.16
C GLY A 212 -30.54 -0.96 -10.32
N THR A 213 -29.93 -0.95 -11.51
CA THR A 213 -28.68 -1.68 -11.77
C THR A 213 -27.48 -1.01 -11.10
N ALA A 214 -27.39 0.33 -11.16
CA ALA A 214 -26.37 1.10 -10.46
C ALA A 214 -26.44 0.89 -8.93
N LEU A 215 -27.65 0.89 -8.36
CA LEU A 215 -27.88 0.66 -6.94
C LEU A 215 -27.44 -0.75 -6.52
N THR A 216 -27.67 -1.76 -7.36
CA THR A 216 -27.22 -3.13 -7.09
C THR A 216 -25.70 -3.21 -7.01
N HIS A 217 -24.98 -2.58 -7.95
CA HIS A 217 -23.51 -2.53 -7.93
C HIS A 217 -22.96 -1.75 -6.74
N VAL A 218 -23.56 -0.61 -6.41
CA VAL A 218 -23.18 0.19 -5.24
C VAL A 218 -23.42 -0.58 -3.95
N LEU A 219 -24.55 -1.27 -3.83
CA LEU A 219 -24.89 -2.05 -2.64
C LEU A 219 -23.94 -3.25 -2.48
N ALA A 220 -23.62 -3.96 -3.56
CA ALA A 220 -22.63 -5.03 -3.54
C ALA A 220 -21.25 -4.51 -3.12
N GLY A 221 -20.80 -3.39 -3.70
CA GLY A 221 -19.55 -2.74 -3.31
C GLY A 221 -19.55 -2.30 -1.85
N PHE A 222 -20.65 -1.72 -1.37
CA PHE A 222 -20.82 -1.32 0.03
C PHE A 222 -20.72 -2.52 0.98
N PHE A 223 -21.38 -3.63 0.68
CA PHE A 223 -21.26 -4.86 1.46
C PHE A 223 -19.82 -5.39 1.46
N ILE A 224 -19.13 -5.39 0.31
CA ILE A 224 -17.73 -5.81 0.25
C ILE A 224 -16.86 -4.89 1.11
N VAL A 225 -17.03 -3.56 1.03
CA VAL A 225 -16.30 -2.61 1.87
C VAL A 225 -16.54 -2.93 3.34
N LEU A 226 -17.79 -3.13 3.74
CA LEU A 226 -18.20 -3.36 5.12
C LEU A 226 -17.57 -4.63 5.70
N PHE A 227 -17.78 -5.77 5.03
CA PHE A 227 -17.25 -7.05 5.46
C PHE A 227 -15.72 -7.07 5.44
N SER A 228 -15.11 -6.53 4.38
CA SER A 228 -13.65 -6.52 4.25
C SER A 228 -13.00 -5.63 5.30
N THR A 229 -13.60 -4.47 5.60
CA THR A 229 -13.15 -3.59 6.69
C THR A 229 -13.17 -4.36 8.02
N TYR A 230 -14.30 -5.00 8.35
CA TYR A 230 -14.41 -5.81 9.56
C TYR A 230 -13.30 -6.87 9.66
N PHE A 231 -13.10 -7.68 8.61
CA PHE A 231 -12.08 -8.73 8.63
C PHE A 231 -10.64 -8.19 8.64
N PHE A 232 -10.35 -7.09 7.95
CA PHE A 232 -9.03 -6.44 8.02
C PHE A 232 -8.73 -5.91 9.42
N LEU A 233 -9.72 -5.38 10.14
CA LEU A 233 -9.54 -4.93 11.52
C LEU A 233 -9.46 -6.09 12.52
N ALA A 234 -10.35 -7.08 12.39
CA ALA A 234 -10.44 -8.21 13.31
C ALA A 234 -9.27 -9.18 13.16
N ASP A 235 -8.95 -9.60 11.92
CA ASP A 235 -8.04 -10.71 11.59
C ASP A 235 -6.87 -10.28 10.68
N GLY A 236 -6.57 -8.98 10.58
CA GLY A 236 -5.56 -8.44 9.66
C GLY A 236 -4.19 -9.14 9.71
N ASP A 237 -3.70 -9.49 10.91
CA ASP A 237 -2.41 -10.18 11.08
C ASP A 237 -2.43 -11.59 10.47
N ARG A 238 -3.56 -12.29 10.57
CA ARG A 238 -3.76 -13.63 9.99
C ARG A 238 -3.88 -13.57 8.47
N ILE A 239 -4.61 -12.58 7.95
CA ILE A 239 -4.74 -12.33 6.51
C ILE A 239 -3.37 -12.01 5.91
N TRP A 240 -2.59 -11.15 6.58
CA TRP A 240 -1.23 -10.82 6.16
C TRP A 240 -0.30 -12.03 6.18
N ALA A 241 -0.30 -12.80 7.27
CA ALA A 241 0.52 -14.02 7.36
C ALA A 241 0.16 -15.05 6.27
N TRP A 242 -1.10 -15.14 5.86
CA TRP A 242 -1.52 -15.96 4.73
C TRP A 242 -0.98 -15.40 3.40
N ALA A 243 -1.07 -14.08 3.18
CA ALA A 243 -0.55 -13.43 1.98
C ALA A 243 0.97 -13.62 1.82
N VAL A 244 1.75 -13.45 2.90
CA VAL A 244 3.20 -13.68 2.92
C VAL A 244 3.54 -15.14 2.57
N ARG A 245 2.69 -16.11 2.95
CA ARG A 245 2.93 -17.54 2.64
C ARG A 245 2.82 -17.88 1.16
N LEU A 246 2.13 -17.06 0.36
CA LEU A 246 2.06 -17.20 -1.11
C LEU A 246 3.42 -16.95 -1.77
N ALA A 247 4.29 -16.17 -1.13
CA ALA A 247 5.63 -15.93 -1.62
C ALA A 247 6.56 -17.15 -1.41
N PRO A 248 7.54 -17.37 -2.32
CA PRO A 248 8.60 -18.36 -2.13
C PRO A 248 9.31 -18.17 -0.79
N ARG A 249 9.72 -19.26 -0.13
CA ARG A 249 10.30 -19.23 1.22
C ARG A 249 11.44 -18.21 1.38
N ALA A 250 12.31 -18.12 0.37
CA ALA A 250 13.44 -17.18 0.37
C ALA A 250 13.05 -15.70 0.30
N ALA A 251 11.84 -15.38 -0.18
CA ALA A 251 11.36 -14.00 -0.31
C ALA A 251 10.45 -13.56 0.84
N ARG A 252 10.00 -14.48 1.72
CA ARG A 252 8.96 -14.19 2.73
C ARG A 252 9.35 -13.07 3.69
N GLU A 253 10.60 -13.03 4.13
CA GLU A 253 11.10 -11.98 5.03
C GLU A 253 11.09 -10.60 4.37
N ARG A 254 11.50 -10.52 3.11
CA ARG A 254 11.46 -9.27 2.32
C ARG A 254 10.01 -8.83 2.07
N VAL A 255 9.13 -9.77 1.72
CA VAL A 255 7.70 -9.47 1.52
C VAL A 255 7.06 -8.98 2.82
N ASP A 256 7.35 -9.65 3.95
CA ASP A 256 6.82 -9.27 5.26
C ASP A 256 7.30 -7.88 5.70
N SER A 257 8.60 -7.62 5.65
CA SER A 257 9.17 -6.32 6.02
C SER A 257 8.67 -5.18 5.11
N SER A 258 8.67 -5.37 3.78
CA SER A 258 8.11 -4.41 2.83
C SER A 258 6.63 -4.14 3.09
N GLY A 259 5.83 -5.17 3.38
CA GLY A 259 4.40 -4.99 3.65
C GLY A 259 4.13 -4.22 4.94
N ARG A 260 4.93 -4.42 5.99
CA ARG A 260 4.84 -3.61 7.22
C ARG A 260 5.15 -2.14 6.94
N VAL A 261 6.19 -1.86 6.15
CA VAL A 261 6.54 -0.49 5.73
C VAL A 261 5.40 0.14 4.91
N ALA A 262 4.85 -0.61 3.95
CA ALA A 262 3.68 -0.17 3.17
C ALA A 262 2.48 0.14 4.08
N TRP A 263 2.20 -0.71 5.07
CA TRP A 263 1.09 -0.52 6.01
C TRP A 263 1.26 0.71 6.89
N VAL A 264 2.49 0.98 7.36
CA VAL A 264 2.81 2.18 8.13
C VAL A 264 2.63 3.43 7.27
N SER A 265 3.17 3.44 6.04
CA SER A 265 3.01 4.53 5.08
C SER A 265 1.53 4.81 4.79
N LEU A 266 0.74 3.76 4.51
CA LEU A 266 -0.70 3.86 4.27
C LEU A 266 -1.44 4.47 5.46
N THR A 267 -1.17 3.96 6.66
CA THR A 267 -1.82 4.42 7.90
C THR A 267 -1.48 5.88 8.18
N GLN A 268 -0.22 6.28 7.99
CA GLN A 268 0.20 7.67 8.19
C GLN A 268 -0.42 8.61 7.15
N PHE A 269 -0.45 8.21 5.88
CA PHE A 269 -1.07 8.99 4.82
C PHE A 269 -2.56 9.24 5.11
N VAL A 270 -3.33 8.17 5.36
CA VAL A 270 -4.78 8.31 5.60
C VAL A 270 -5.06 9.17 6.84
N ARG A 271 -4.23 9.05 7.89
CA ARG A 271 -4.34 9.93 9.08
C ARG A 271 -4.05 11.39 8.75
N ALA A 272 -3.01 11.66 7.94
CA ALA A 272 -2.70 13.01 7.50
C ALA A 272 -3.85 13.57 6.67
N THR A 273 -4.43 12.80 5.74
CA THR A 273 -5.59 13.21 4.93
C THR A 273 -6.80 13.56 5.80
N VAL A 274 -7.09 12.79 6.86
CA VAL A 274 -8.19 13.12 7.78
C VAL A 274 -7.93 14.41 8.55
N ILE A 275 -6.69 14.65 8.99
CA ILE A 275 -6.35 15.91 9.66
C ILE A 275 -6.51 17.09 8.69
N VAL A 276 -6.02 16.95 7.45
CA VAL A 276 -6.22 17.95 6.38
C VAL A 276 -7.70 18.23 6.18
N ALA A 277 -8.51 17.19 5.95
CA ALA A 277 -9.96 17.32 5.74
C ALA A 277 -10.67 18.02 6.91
N LEU A 278 -10.28 17.73 8.16
CA LEU A 278 -10.83 18.40 9.34
C LEU A 278 -10.42 19.87 9.40
N THR A 279 -9.16 20.18 9.09
CA THR A 279 -8.67 21.57 9.06
C THR A 279 -9.36 22.36 7.96
N ASP A 280 -9.56 21.79 6.78
CA ASP A 280 -10.27 22.44 5.67
C ASP A 280 -11.73 22.71 6.03
N ALA A 281 -12.42 21.69 6.56
CA ALA A 281 -13.79 21.84 6.99
C ALA A 281 -13.92 22.91 8.09
N ALA A 282 -13.05 22.90 9.09
CA ALA A 282 -13.04 23.89 10.16
C ALA A 282 -12.72 25.30 9.64
N GLY A 283 -11.75 25.43 8.74
CA GLY A 283 -11.35 26.70 8.12
C GLY A 283 -12.48 27.30 7.29
N VAL A 284 -13.10 26.50 6.42
CA VAL A 284 -14.24 26.95 5.59
C VAL A 284 -15.45 27.26 6.45
N MET A 285 -15.74 26.46 7.49
CA MET A 285 -16.80 26.75 8.45
C MET A 285 -16.56 28.07 9.19
N LEU A 286 -15.32 28.34 9.60
CA LEU A 286 -14.95 29.60 10.26
C LEU A 286 -15.24 30.80 9.34
N VAL A 287 -14.78 30.74 8.08
CA VAL A 287 -15.06 31.80 7.09
C VAL A 287 -16.56 31.97 6.88
N ALA A 288 -17.29 30.88 6.63
CA ALA A 288 -18.74 30.92 6.43
C ALA A 288 -19.47 31.52 7.64
N SER A 289 -19.06 31.15 8.86
CA SER A 289 -19.65 31.66 10.10
C SER A 289 -19.38 33.17 10.30
N LEU A 290 -18.18 33.64 9.95
CA LEU A 290 -17.82 35.06 10.06
C LEU A 290 -18.63 35.91 9.08
N LEU A 291 -18.89 35.36 7.89
CA LEU A 291 -19.72 35.97 6.85
C LEU A 291 -21.23 35.75 7.09
N ARG A 292 -21.62 35.06 8.17
CA ARG A 292 -23.00 34.71 8.53
C ARG A 292 -23.76 33.94 7.44
N VAL A 293 -23.04 33.19 6.61
CA VAL A 293 -23.63 32.34 5.56
C VAL A 293 -24.44 31.22 6.24
N PRO A 294 -25.63 30.88 5.74
CA PRO A 294 -26.42 29.79 6.29
C PRO A 294 -25.77 28.44 6.01
N PHE A 295 -26.27 27.39 6.66
CA PHE A 295 -25.82 26.01 6.43
C PHE A 295 -24.32 25.77 6.68
N VAL A 296 -23.67 26.57 7.54
CA VAL A 296 -22.23 26.44 7.89
C VAL A 296 -21.82 24.98 8.15
N LEU A 297 -22.60 24.26 8.97
CA LEU A 297 -22.32 22.87 9.29
C LEU A 297 -22.45 21.95 8.06
N ALA A 298 -23.42 22.17 7.18
CA ALA A 298 -23.59 21.36 5.97
C ALA A 298 -22.45 21.61 4.98
N ILE A 299 -22.03 22.87 4.83
CA ILE A 299 -20.85 23.24 4.05
C ILE A 299 -19.61 22.55 4.62
N GLY A 300 -19.42 22.60 5.94
CA GLY A 300 -18.31 21.92 6.61
C GLY A 300 -18.29 20.41 6.38
N VAL A 301 -19.45 19.74 6.48
CA VAL A 301 -19.57 18.30 6.18
C VAL A 301 -19.26 18.02 4.71
N LEU A 302 -19.75 18.86 3.79
CA LEU A 302 -19.46 18.71 2.36
C LEU A 302 -17.97 18.87 2.06
N VAL A 303 -17.29 19.86 2.68
CA VAL A 303 -15.85 20.07 2.56
C VAL A 303 -15.08 18.88 3.14
N PHE A 304 -15.45 18.43 4.34
CA PHE A 304 -14.82 17.29 5.01
C PHE A 304 -14.92 16.01 4.17
N LEU A 305 -16.12 15.67 3.68
CA LEU A 305 -16.33 14.50 2.84
C LEU A 305 -15.70 14.67 1.45
N GLY A 306 -15.73 15.88 0.91
CA GLY A 306 -15.14 16.22 -0.37
C GLY A 306 -13.62 16.07 -0.37
N ALA A 307 -12.95 16.44 0.72
CA ALA A 307 -11.49 16.44 0.83
C ALA A 307 -10.83 15.07 0.57
N PHE A 308 -11.58 13.97 0.67
CA PHE A 308 -11.08 12.64 0.29
C PHE A 308 -10.86 12.49 -1.22
N VAL A 309 -11.55 13.25 -2.07
CA VAL A 309 -11.37 13.21 -3.53
C VAL A 309 -10.53 14.41 -3.95
N PRO A 310 -9.22 14.23 -4.25
CA PRO A 310 -8.34 15.35 -4.58
C PRO A 310 -8.87 16.17 -5.75
N MET A 311 -8.69 17.50 -5.69
CA MET A 311 -9.15 18.51 -6.66
C MET A 311 -10.67 18.66 -6.78
N VAL A 312 -11.40 17.55 -6.92
CA VAL A 312 -12.86 17.53 -7.06
C VAL A 312 -13.53 18.00 -5.79
N GLY A 313 -13.09 17.51 -4.64
CA GLY A 313 -13.63 17.86 -3.33
C GLY A 313 -13.61 19.35 -3.05
N ALA A 314 -12.41 19.95 -3.12
CA ALA A 314 -12.21 21.38 -2.88
C ALA A 314 -12.98 22.24 -3.89
N THR A 315 -12.99 21.84 -5.17
CA THR A 315 -13.67 22.62 -6.22
C THR A 315 -15.18 22.55 -6.04
N VAL A 316 -15.76 21.35 -5.86
CA VAL A 316 -17.21 21.19 -5.71
C VAL A 316 -17.69 21.79 -4.39
N ALA A 317 -17.06 21.45 -3.26
CA ALA A 317 -17.47 21.95 -1.96
C ALA A 317 -17.25 23.46 -1.82
N GLY A 318 -16.12 23.98 -2.30
CA GLY A 318 -15.84 25.42 -2.34
C GLY A 318 -16.80 26.17 -3.25
N THR A 319 -17.14 25.62 -4.43
CA THR A 319 -18.14 26.23 -5.32
C THR A 319 -19.50 26.30 -4.63
N VAL A 320 -19.95 25.21 -4.00
CA VAL A 320 -21.22 25.21 -3.25
C VAL A 320 -21.20 26.27 -2.14
N ALA A 321 -20.11 26.36 -1.38
CA ALA A 321 -19.98 27.34 -0.31
C ALA A 321 -20.05 28.80 -0.82
N VAL A 322 -19.38 29.09 -1.94
CA VAL A 322 -19.40 30.41 -2.59
C VAL A 322 -20.77 30.73 -3.18
N LEU A 323 -21.43 29.77 -3.81
CA LEU A 323 -22.78 29.94 -4.36
C LEU A 323 -23.82 30.20 -3.26
N VAL A 324 -23.76 29.46 -2.16
CA VAL A 324 -24.65 29.70 -1.01
C VAL A 324 -24.43 31.11 -0.46
N ALA A 325 -23.16 31.54 -0.31
CA ALA A 325 -22.86 32.91 0.10
C ALA A 325 -23.37 33.97 -0.90
N LEU A 326 -23.28 33.69 -2.20
CA LEU A 326 -23.76 34.59 -3.26
C LEU A 326 -25.27 34.80 -3.21
N VAL A 327 -26.02 33.71 -3.06
CA VAL A 327 -27.48 33.78 -3.09
C VAL A 327 -28.03 34.40 -1.82
N ASP A 328 -27.49 34.03 -0.65
CA ASP A 328 -28.06 34.45 0.63
C ASP A 328 -27.52 35.79 1.14
N GLN A 329 -26.23 36.07 0.91
CA GLN A 329 -25.54 37.25 1.45
C GLN A 329 -25.08 38.24 0.36
N GLY A 330 -25.28 37.90 -0.92
CA GLY A 330 -24.94 38.75 -2.06
C GLY A 330 -23.48 38.66 -2.54
N PRO A 331 -23.12 39.45 -3.57
CA PRO A 331 -21.86 39.28 -4.31
C PRO A 331 -20.60 39.59 -3.49
N TYR A 332 -20.66 40.55 -2.57
CA TYR A 332 -19.50 40.87 -1.72
C TYR A 332 -19.17 39.72 -0.77
N ALA A 333 -20.19 39.12 -0.13
CA ALA A 333 -20.00 37.96 0.73
C ALA A 333 -19.47 36.76 -0.05
N ALA A 334 -19.94 36.54 -1.29
CA ALA A 334 -19.41 35.49 -2.17
C ALA A 334 -17.92 35.68 -2.48
N ILE A 335 -17.49 36.91 -2.76
CA ILE A 335 -16.08 37.23 -3.02
C ILE A 335 -15.24 36.98 -1.77
N PHE A 336 -15.69 37.42 -0.59
CA PHE A 336 -14.97 37.15 0.65
C PHE A 336 -14.96 35.68 1.02
N MET A 337 -16.03 34.94 0.69
CA MET A 337 -16.10 33.49 0.87
C MET A 337 -15.09 32.79 -0.03
N LEU A 338 -15.01 33.18 -1.30
CA LEU A 338 -14.04 32.66 -2.25
C LEU A 338 -12.60 32.94 -1.78
N LEU A 339 -12.32 34.17 -1.37
CA LEU A 339 -11.01 34.55 -0.82
C LEU A 339 -10.68 33.76 0.44
N GLY A 340 -11.64 33.52 1.32
CA GLY A 340 -11.45 32.71 2.51
C GLY A 340 -11.20 31.23 2.20
N VAL A 341 -11.95 30.62 1.27
CA VAL A 341 -11.71 29.25 0.80
C VAL A 341 -10.32 29.14 0.17
N ILE A 342 -9.93 30.09 -0.68
CA ILE A 342 -8.58 30.12 -1.27
C ILE A 342 -7.53 30.27 -0.16
N ALA A 343 -7.75 31.15 0.83
CA ALA A 343 -6.81 31.33 1.93
C ALA A 343 -6.63 30.05 2.76
N VAL A 344 -7.72 29.31 3.04
CA VAL A 344 -7.66 28.00 3.70
C VAL A 344 -6.85 27.02 2.85
N GLN A 345 -7.11 26.95 1.54
CA GLN A 345 -6.37 26.08 0.62
C GLN A 345 -4.88 26.44 0.53
N GLN A 346 -4.54 27.74 0.57
CA GLN A 346 -3.15 28.20 0.58
C GLN A 346 -2.46 27.84 1.90
N PHE A 347 -3.14 28.00 3.03
CA PHE A 347 -2.63 27.58 4.34
C PHE A 347 -2.41 26.06 4.38
N GLU A 348 -3.35 25.29 3.84
CA GLU A 348 -3.23 23.84 3.70
C GLU A 348 -1.96 23.48 2.90
N GLY A 349 -1.81 24.05 1.71
CA GLY A 349 -0.68 23.73 0.82
C GLY A 349 0.69 24.18 1.34
N HIS A 350 0.78 25.33 2.02
CA HIS A 350 2.08 25.90 2.43
C HIS A 350 2.48 25.58 3.87
N VAL A 351 1.53 25.30 4.75
CA VAL A 351 1.79 25.09 6.19
C VAL A 351 1.44 23.67 6.58
N LEU A 352 0.20 23.26 6.31
CA LEU A 352 -0.32 22.00 6.83
C LEU A 352 0.30 20.80 6.13
N GLN A 353 0.39 20.81 4.80
CA GLN A 353 0.96 19.72 4.02
C GLN A 353 2.44 19.47 4.37
N PRO A 354 3.35 20.47 4.39
CA PRO A 354 4.73 20.26 4.82
C PRO A 354 4.85 19.76 6.26
N PHE A 355 4.01 20.25 7.18
CA PHE A 355 4.03 19.84 8.58
C PHE A 355 3.57 18.38 8.77
N LEU A 356 2.51 17.97 8.07
CA LEU A 356 1.92 16.63 8.22
C LEU A 356 2.65 15.56 7.40
N MET A 357 3.14 15.91 6.21
CA MET A 357 3.73 14.96 5.26
C MET A 357 5.27 15.00 5.23
N GLY A 358 5.89 16.06 5.75
CA GLY A 358 7.31 16.41 5.54
C GLY A 358 8.35 15.44 6.06
N ARG A 359 7.99 14.39 6.83
CA ARG A 359 8.96 13.37 7.29
C ARG A 359 8.80 11.97 6.68
N PHE A 360 7.76 11.70 5.87
CA PHE A 360 7.44 10.31 5.49
C PHE A 360 7.09 10.07 4.02
N VAL A 361 6.90 11.11 3.20
CA VAL A 361 6.52 10.92 1.80
C VAL A 361 7.23 11.95 0.92
N SER A 362 8.54 11.75 0.69
CA SER A 362 9.30 12.47 -0.34
C SER A 362 8.95 11.96 -1.74
N ILE A 363 7.67 12.02 -2.11
CA ILE A 363 7.27 11.80 -3.52
C ILE A 363 7.35 13.14 -4.23
N HIS A 364 8.09 13.18 -5.32
CA HIS A 364 8.14 14.36 -6.18
C HIS A 364 6.71 14.72 -6.66
N PRO A 365 6.29 16.01 -6.66
CA PRO A 365 4.92 16.40 -7.05
C PRO A 365 4.46 15.84 -8.40
N LEU A 366 5.37 15.78 -9.39
CA LEU A 366 5.13 15.11 -10.67
C LEU A 366 4.66 13.66 -10.52
N GLY A 367 5.25 12.89 -9.61
CA GLY A 367 4.87 11.50 -9.34
C GLY A 367 3.44 11.40 -8.81
N ILE A 368 3.01 12.33 -7.96
CA ILE A 368 1.62 12.40 -7.47
C ILE A 368 0.66 12.72 -8.62
N ILE A 369 0.99 13.71 -9.46
CA ILE A 369 0.16 14.07 -10.61
C ILE A 369 0.00 12.90 -11.58
N VAL A 370 1.10 12.20 -11.90
CA VAL A 370 1.08 11.02 -12.78
C VAL A 370 0.28 9.89 -12.13
N ALA A 371 0.43 9.66 -10.83
CA ALA A 371 -0.33 8.64 -10.11
C ALA A 371 -1.84 8.94 -10.17
N ILE A 372 -2.25 10.19 -9.87
CA ILE A 372 -3.66 10.61 -9.93
C ILE A 372 -4.19 10.46 -11.35
N GLY A 373 -3.47 10.97 -12.36
CA GLY A 373 -3.87 10.85 -13.76
C GLY A 373 -4.04 9.39 -14.19
N THR A 374 -3.11 8.52 -13.81
CA THR A 374 -3.20 7.07 -14.07
C THR A 374 -4.39 6.43 -13.35
N GLY A 375 -4.61 6.78 -12.08
CA GLY A 375 -5.76 6.30 -11.30
C GLY A 375 -7.09 6.69 -11.93
N VAL A 376 -7.23 7.95 -12.37
CA VAL A 376 -8.41 8.44 -13.08
C VAL A 376 -8.64 7.66 -14.37
N LEU A 377 -7.60 7.39 -15.15
CA LEU A 377 -7.73 6.65 -16.41
C LEU A 377 -8.12 5.18 -16.20
N ILE A 378 -7.62 4.54 -15.14
CA ILE A 378 -7.88 3.11 -14.87
C ILE A 378 -9.25 2.89 -14.22
N ALA A 379 -9.60 3.69 -13.22
CA ALA A 379 -10.76 3.44 -12.36
C ALA A 379 -11.57 4.70 -12.03
N GLY A 380 -11.40 5.78 -12.79
CA GLY A 380 -12.12 7.03 -12.60
C GLY A 380 -11.86 7.67 -11.23
N VAL A 381 -12.91 8.23 -10.64
CA VAL A 381 -12.83 8.93 -9.34
C VAL A 381 -12.33 8.00 -8.22
N ALA A 382 -12.73 6.73 -8.23
CA ALA A 382 -12.26 5.74 -7.25
C ALA A 382 -10.75 5.48 -7.38
N GLY A 383 -10.23 5.44 -8.60
CA GLY A 383 -8.79 5.32 -8.84
C GLY A 383 -8.01 6.55 -8.39
N ALA A 384 -8.55 7.76 -8.55
CA ALA A 384 -7.93 8.99 -8.06
C ALA A 384 -7.74 8.99 -6.53
N LEU A 385 -8.77 8.56 -5.79
CA LEU A 385 -8.76 8.43 -4.33
C LEU A 385 -7.64 7.49 -3.85
N VAL A 386 -7.45 6.37 -4.55
CA VAL A 386 -6.51 5.31 -4.18
C VAL A 386 -5.09 5.58 -4.68
N ALA A 387 -4.94 6.35 -5.76
CA ALA A 387 -3.66 6.54 -6.44
C ALA A 387 -2.56 7.09 -5.54
N VAL A 388 -2.85 8.15 -4.78
CA VAL A 388 -1.87 8.82 -3.91
C VAL A 388 -1.39 7.90 -2.77
N PRO A 389 -2.27 7.29 -1.95
CA PRO A 389 -1.81 6.36 -0.91
C PRO A 389 -1.07 5.15 -1.47
N PHE A 390 -1.49 4.65 -2.63
CA PHE A 390 -0.80 3.54 -3.29
C PHE A 390 0.61 3.94 -3.75
N ALA A 391 0.76 5.12 -4.36
CA ALA A 391 2.07 5.65 -4.74
C ALA A 391 2.98 5.86 -3.54
N ALA A 392 2.45 6.35 -2.41
CA ALA A 392 3.20 6.50 -1.16
C ALA A 392 3.64 5.17 -0.56
N ALA A 393 2.77 4.16 -0.56
CA ALA A 393 3.11 2.82 -0.11
C ALA A 393 4.19 2.19 -1.02
N LEU A 394 4.04 2.32 -2.33
CA LEU A 394 5.00 1.81 -3.31
C LEU A 394 6.38 2.47 -3.15
N ASN A 395 6.42 3.81 -3.03
CA ASN A 395 7.65 4.55 -2.82
C ASN A 395 8.36 4.12 -1.53
N ALA A 396 7.62 3.94 -0.44
CA ALA A 396 8.17 3.45 0.83
C ALA A 396 8.74 2.03 0.71
N VAL A 397 8.08 1.14 -0.03
CA VAL A 397 8.59 -0.21 -0.31
C VAL A 397 9.86 -0.17 -1.15
N VAL A 398 9.90 0.66 -2.19
CA VAL A 398 11.07 0.80 -3.06
C VAL A 398 12.28 1.29 -2.27
N GLN A 399 12.11 2.31 -1.43
CA GLN A 399 13.18 2.83 -0.57
C GLN A 399 13.65 1.76 0.42
N HIS A 400 12.73 1.08 1.11
CA HIS A 400 13.06 -0.02 2.03
C HIS A 400 13.88 -1.13 1.36
N LEU A 401 13.54 -1.50 0.12
CA LEU A 401 14.27 -2.52 -0.62
C LEU A 401 15.62 -2.03 -1.15
N ALA A 402 15.72 -0.74 -1.51
CA ALA A 402 16.98 -0.13 -1.92
C ALA A 402 17.97 -0.04 -0.75
N ASP A 403 17.51 0.39 0.43
CA ASP A 403 18.32 0.49 1.64
C ASP A 403 18.84 -0.89 2.08
N ALA A 404 18.00 -1.93 1.96
CA ALA A 404 18.40 -3.31 2.25
C ALA A 404 19.38 -3.92 1.22
N ALA A 405 19.53 -3.30 0.05
CA ALA A 405 20.43 -3.75 -1.01
C ALA A 405 21.79 -3.03 -1.00
N SER A 406 21.88 -1.87 -0.34
CA SER A 406 23.16 -1.22 -0.07
C SER A 406 24.03 -2.16 0.76
N PRO A 407 25.27 -2.47 0.35
CA PRO A 407 26.22 -3.14 1.22
C PRO A 407 26.25 -2.32 2.51
N ALA A 408 26.11 -2.98 3.67
CA ALA A 408 26.44 -2.33 4.91
C ALA A 408 27.85 -1.77 4.72
N GLU A 409 27.97 -0.44 4.55
CA GLU A 409 29.25 0.22 4.71
C GLU A 409 29.73 -0.28 6.07
N GLU A 410 30.85 -1.00 6.01
CA GLU A 410 31.56 -1.48 7.15
C GLU A 410 31.53 -0.38 8.21
N SER A 411 30.83 -0.67 9.31
CA SER A 411 31.03 -0.01 10.59
C SER A 411 32.43 -0.41 11.10
N ASP A 412 33.46 -0.14 10.32
CA ASP A 412 34.88 -0.32 10.60
C ASP A 412 35.54 1.06 10.81
N GLY A 413 34.85 1.88 11.59
CA GLY A 413 35.30 3.23 11.95
C GLY A 413 34.95 3.68 13.37
N ALA A 414 34.41 2.79 14.22
CA ALA A 414 34.07 3.15 15.61
C ALA A 414 34.39 2.05 16.64
N VAL A 415 35.35 1.16 16.35
CA VAL A 415 35.98 0.27 17.36
C VAL A 415 37.52 0.33 17.26
N GLY A 416 38.05 1.39 16.65
CA GLY A 416 39.47 1.59 16.40
C GLY A 416 40.18 2.59 17.32
N ASP A 417 39.68 2.86 18.53
CA ASP A 417 40.36 3.80 19.46
C ASP A 417 40.34 3.40 20.95
N GLU A 418 40.00 2.16 21.30
CA GLU A 418 40.12 1.64 22.69
C GLU A 418 41.20 0.56 22.88
N VAL A 419 42.13 0.42 21.93
CA VAL A 419 43.35 -0.40 22.11
C VAL A 419 44.58 0.51 22.20
N SER A 420 44.56 1.43 23.17
CA SER A 420 45.77 2.11 23.64
C SER A 420 45.67 2.47 25.11
N GLN A 421 45.35 1.47 25.95
CA GLN A 421 45.69 1.49 27.36
C GLN A 421 46.41 0.18 27.69
N ARG A 422 47.74 0.27 27.74
CA ARG A 422 48.60 -0.77 28.34
C ARG A 422 48.09 -1.06 29.76
N PRO A 423 48.09 -2.33 30.22
CA PRO A 423 48.03 -2.59 31.65
C PRO A 423 49.31 -2.06 32.30
N PRO A 424 49.28 -1.54 33.54
CA PRO A 424 50.51 -1.28 34.27
C PRO A 424 51.22 -2.62 34.53
N GLU A 425 52.48 -2.71 34.11
CA GLU A 425 53.41 -3.75 34.55
C GLU A 425 53.46 -3.73 36.08
N LEU A 426 52.95 -4.77 36.72
CA LEU A 426 53.28 -5.12 38.09
C LEU A 426 54.69 -5.73 38.10
N THR A 427 55.71 -4.87 38.04
CA THR A 427 57.05 -5.24 38.50
C THR A 427 57.01 -5.26 40.02
N ALA A 428 56.85 -6.47 40.58
CA ALA A 428 57.17 -6.75 41.96
C ALA A 428 58.69 -6.62 42.11
N ASP A 429 59.14 -5.43 42.53
CA ASP A 429 60.51 -5.26 43.03
C ASP A 429 60.50 -5.57 44.53
N PHE A 430 61.21 -6.63 44.88
CA PHE A 430 61.38 -7.13 46.23
C PHE A 430 62.64 -6.47 46.77
N ASP A 431 62.51 -5.45 47.61
CA ASP A 431 63.63 -4.85 48.33
C ASP A 431 63.56 -5.27 49.82
N PRO A 432 64.48 -6.12 50.31
CA PRO A 432 64.48 -6.62 51.67
C PRO A 432 65.46 -5.84 52.54
N GLU A 433 65.21 -4.57 52.87
CA GLU A 433 65.94 -3.88 53.94
C GLU A 433 65.24 -2.56 54.33
N ASP A 434 64.60 -2.53 55.51
CA ASP A 434 64.81 -1.55 56.60
C ASP A 434 63.57 -1.52 57.54
N PRO A 435 63.71 -1.80 58.85
CA PRO A 435 62.61 -1.86 59.80
C PRO A 435 62.44 -0.56 60.60
N ARG A 436 61.20 -0.32 61.09
CA ARG A 436 60.72 0.76 61.99
C ARG A 436 60.07 1.93 61.22
N ASP A 437 58.90 2.48 61.55
CA ASP A 437 58.07 2.52 62.76
C ASP A 437 56.57 2.51 62.40
#